data_AF-A0A8B6DR01-F1
#
_entry.id   AF-A0A8B6DR01-F1
#
_cell.length_a   1.000
_cell.length_b   1.000
_cell.length_c   1.000
_cell.angle_alpha   90.00
_cell.angle_beta   90.00
_cell.angle_gamma   90.00
#
_symmetry.space_group_name_H-M   'P 1'
#
loop_
_entity.id
_entity.type
_entity.pdbx_description
1 polymer ?
#
loop_
_entity_poly.entity_id
_entity_poly.type
_entity_poly.pdbx_seq_one_letter_code
_entity_poly.pdbx_strand_id
1 'polypeptide(L)'
;MRKSAELAGIPNNQLLIALEPEAASIYCQDLPIEKLQGADKGYCMTEEGTRYMVVDNGGGTSDITIHQKVSKGLKEICRASGGDCGGISVDNSFYQIFVKLLGAPLLTIMKQEDPSAYLDIFRELEAIKRTVDKTNQDYVTMAIPRAFLDKICKKHLHEDFAAVIEASPYKYRMIVRYDKLRMEADLIKNLFKEPSQKIIQLITDALNMLNNKYTDLVSVILLVGGFSDSKIIQDEIKAKFPKKRVIVPEDAGLAVLKGAVLFGHRPEQIVSRIVRYTYGVQYRPRFNSSIHDPARRVVTHGIQRCIDAFDIFVSIDSEVELGSKIRKEFATSREFQEFVSFPVFQTIQQSPKYTDEDSCTHIGTLRLAIPNPSRYFRDLDVEFIFGHTELKVIGYGMQTGRECETALDLI
;
A
#
# COMPACT_ATOMS: atom_id res chain seq x y z
N MET A 1 -4.84 -10.48 3.51
CA MET A 1 -3.56 -10.94 4.10
C MET A 1 -3.77 -11.98 5.21
N ARG A 2 -4.69 -11.74 6.16
CA ARG A 2 -4.99 -12.64 7.29
C ARG A 2 -5.25 -14.10 6.87
N LYS A 3 -6.12 -14.31 5.89
CA LYS A 3 -6.39 -15.66 5.33
C LYS A 3 -5.12 -16.39 4.87
N SER A 4 -4.17 -15.67 4.27
CA SER A 4 -2.89 -16.26 3.83
C SER A 4 -2.01 -16.66 5.03
N ALA A 5 -1.99 -15.84 6.09
CA ALA A 5 -1.29 -16.17 7.33
C ALA A 5 -1.91 -17.38 8.05
N GLU A 6 -3.23 -17.47 8.11
CA GLU A 6 -3.94 -18.62 8.67
C GLU A 6 -3.64 -19.91 7.88
N LEU A 7 -3.66 -19.84 6.55
CA LEU A 7 -3.28 -20.97 5.68
C LEU A 7 -1.82 -21.40 5.87
N ALA A 8 -0.94 -20.47 6.26
CA ALA A 8 0.45 -20.76 6.63
C ALA A 8 0.60 -21.30 8.07
N GLY A 9 -0.50 -21.45 8.82
CA GLY A 9 -0.51 -21.99 10.17
C GLY A 9 -0.33 -20.97 11.29
N ILE A 10 -0.41 -19.67 11.00
CA ILE A 10 -0.34 -18.61 12.03
C ILE A 10 -1.73 -18.46 12.66
N PRO A 11 -1.90 -18.67 13.97
CA PRO A 11 -3.20 -18.55 14.63
C PRO A 11 -3.77 -17.13 14.56
N ASN A 12 -5.06 -17.01 14.27
CA ASN A 12 -5.75 -15.72 14.15
C ASN A 12 -5.58 -14.82 15.38
N ASN A 13 -5.62 -15.41 16.59
CA ASN A 13 -5.45 -14.72 17.87
C ASN A 13 -4.00 -14.32 18.19
N GLN A 14 -3.04 -14.69 17.34
CA GLN A 14 -1.62 -14.32 17.44
C GLN A 14 -1.17 -13.50 16.23
N LEU A 15 -2.12 -12.97 15.45
CA LEU A 15 -1.85 -12.24 14.22
C LEU A 15 -2.36 -10.81 14.30
N LEU A 16 -1.42 -9.86 14.13
CA LEU A 16 -1.69 -8.45 13.92
C LEU A 16 -1.22 -8.06 12.52
N ILE A 17 -2.00 -7.21 11.85
CA ILE A 17 -1.61 -6.60 10.59
C ILE A 17 -0.91 -5.28 10.91
N ALA A 18 0.23 -5.02 10.26
CA ALA A 18 0.96 -3.77 10.37
C ALA A 18 0.97 -3.10 8.99
N LEU A 19 0.75 -1.79 8.94
CA LEU A 19 0.94 -1.04 7.70
C LEU A 19 2.43 -0.76 7.51
N GLU A 20 2.93 -0.99 6.30
CA GLU A 20 4.36 -0.83 5.98
C GLU A 20 4.93 0.55 6.36
N PRO A 21 4.29 1.68 5.99
CA PRO A 21 4.81 3.00 6.37
C PRO A 21 4.80 3.25 7.88
N GLU A 22 3.85 2.68 8.63
CA GLU A 22 3.79 2.79 10.09
C GLU A 22 4.91 2.00 10.75
N ALA A 23 5.08 0.74 10.34
CA ALA A 23 6.15 -0.13 10.79
C ALA A 23 7.51 0.53 10.54
N ALA A 24 7.77 0.95 9.31
CA ALA A 24 9.02 1.63 8.96
C ALA A 24 9.24 2.90 9.79
N SER A 25 8.17 3.65 10.04
CA SER A 25 8.24 4.85 10.85
C SER A 25 8.61 4.54 12.30
N ILE A 26 7.99 3.54 12.92
CA ILE A 26 8.31 3.07 14.27
C ILE A 26 9.78 2.69 14.38
N TYR A 27 10.29 1.90 13.44
CA TYR A 27 11.69 1.51 13.45
C TYR A 27 12.63 2.71 13.35
N CYS A 28 12.34 3.65 12.46
CA CYS A 28 13.22 4.80 12.25
C CYS A 28 13.22 5.76 13.45
N GLN A 29 12.15 5.81 14.24
CA GLN A 29 12.12 6.57 15.51
C GLN A 29 13.15 6.08 16.52
N ASP A 30 13.49 4.79 16.48
CA ASP A 30 14.44 4.14 17.40
C ASP A 30 15.86 4.06 16.81
N LEU A 31 16.08 4.50 15.56
CA LEU A 31 17.38 4.44 14.91
C LEU A 31 18.33 5.55 15.41
N PRO A 32 19.59 5.21 15.72
CA PRO A 32 20.60 6.22 16.02
C PRO A 32 20.95 7.03 14.75
N ILE A 33 21.35 8.29 14.94
CA ILE A 33 21.61 9.26 13.86
C ILE A 33 22.64 8.72 12.85
N GLU A 34 23.63 7.99 13.33
CA GLU A 34 24.72 7.44 12.52
C GLU A 34 24.23 6.41 11.49
N LYS A 35 23.08 5.77 11.74
CA LYS A 35 22.46 4.79 10.83
C LYS A 35 21.50 5.42 9.82
N LEU A 36 21.47 6.74 9.74
CA LEU A 36 20.54 7.50 8.92
C LEU A 36 21.33 8.40 7.95
N GLN A 37 21.42 7.99 6.69
CA GLN A 37 22.02 8.81 5.64
C GLN A 37 21.23 10.11 5.49
N GLY A 38 21.91 11.26 5.51
CA GLY A 38 21.27 12.59 5.48
C GLY A 38 20.85 13.12 6.85
N ALA A 39 21.22 12.42 7.94
CA ALA A 39 20.98 12.85 9.30
C ALA A 39 22.12 13.67 9.94
N ASP A 40 23.14 14.07 9.16
CA ASP A 40 24.35 14.77 9.62
C ASP A 40 24.09 16.08 10.39
N LYS A 41 22.89 16.66 10.24
CA LYS A 41 22.44 17.90 10.91
C LYS A 41 21.44 17.64 12.05
N GLY A 42 21.37 16.43 12.58
CA GLY A 42 20.46 16.00 13.64
C GLY A 42 19.23 15.23 13.14
N TYR A 43 18.53 14.49 14.01
CA TYR A 43 17.35 13.70 13.67
C TYR A 43 16.12 14.14 14.47
N CYS A 44 15.39 15.13 13.95
CA CYS A 44 14.23 15.75 14.62
C CYS A 44 12.94 14.92 14.57
N MET A 45 12.93 13.75 13.93
CA MET A 45 11.72 12.94 13.78
C MET A 45 11.16 12.45 15.12
N THR A 46 12.00 12.37 16.16
CA THR A 46 11.61 11.96 17.52
C THR A 46 11.03 13.10 18.35
N GLU A 47 11.17 14.35 17.89
CA GLU A 47 10.64 15.53 18.58
C GLU A 47 9.12 15.65 18.40
N GLU A 48 8.41 15.89 19.50
CA GLU A 48 6.96 16.11 19.47
C GLU A 48 6.60 17.31 18.59
N GLY A 49 5.58 17.13 17.75
CA GLY A 49 5.14 18.13 16.77
C GLY A 49 5.82 18.02 15.41
N THR A 50 6.92 17.27 15.29
CA THR A 50 7.60 17.07 14.00
C THR A 50 6.70 16.34 13.02
N ARG A 51 6.64 16.87 11.79
CA ARG A 51 5.94 16.25 10.67
C ARG A 51 6.93 15.79 9.62
N TYR A 52 6.78 14.58 9.15
CA TYR A 52 7.65 13.99 8.14
C TYR A 52 6.86 13.04 7.25
N MET A 53 7.32 12.93 6.02
CA MET A 53 6.77 12.00 5.05
C MET A 53 7.57 10.71 5.08
N VAL A 54 6.88 9.57 5.06
CA VAL A 54 7.45 8.25 4.78
C VAL A 54 7.12 7.92 3.33
N VAL A 55 8.13 7.56 2.55
CA VAL A 55 8.00 7.08 1.18
C VAL A 55 8.57 5.67 1.16
N ASP A 56 7.69 4.69 1.21
CA ASP A 56 8.05 3.28 1.12
C ASP A 56 8.14 2.87 -0.34
N ASN A 57 9.36 2.81 -0.88
CA ASN A 57 9.61 2.36 -2.23
C ASN A 57 9.91 0.86 -2.19
N GLY A 58 8.85 0.05 -2.32
CA GLY A 58 8.93 -1.39 -2.37
C GLY A 58 9.33 -1.94 -3.75
N GLY A 59 9.20 -3.26 -3.89
CA GLY A 59 9.41 -3.93 -5.18
C GLY A 59 8.31 -3.62 -6.19
N GLY A 60 7.04 -3.74 -5.79
CA GLY A 60 5.89 -3.51 -6.68
C GLY A 60 5.34 -2.09 -6.60
N THR A 61 5.12 -1.60 -5.38
CA THR A 61 4.45 -0.33 -5.12
C THR A 61 5.41 0.70 -4.55
N SER A 62 5.00 1.96 -4.60
CA SER A 62 5.52 2.98 -3.70
C SER A 62 4.38 3.62 -2.95
N ASP A 63 4.47 3.62 -1.62
CA ASP A 63 3.42 4.06 -0.71
C ASP A 63 3.89 5.26 0.11
N ILE A 64 3.03 6.27 0.24
CA ILE A 64 3.33 7.54 0.87
C ILE A 64 2.37 7.78 2.01
N THR A 65 2.94 8.14 3.16
CA THR A 65 2.17 8.53 4.33
C THR A 65 2.88 9.69 5.01
N ILE A 66 2.12 10.60 5.61
CA ILE A 66 2.70 11.70 6.37
C ILE A 66 2.32 11.52 7.82
N HIS A 67 3.34 11.42 8.67
CA HIS A 67 3.18 11.25 10.10
C HIS A 67 3.52 12.54 10.84
N GLN A 68 2.86 12.72 11.97
CA GLN A 68 3.24 13.67 13.00
C GLN A 68 3.61 12.91 14.28
N LYS A 69 4.77 13.24 14.86
CA LYS A 69 5.15 12.77 16.18
C LYS A 69 4.32 13.48 17.24
N VAL A 70 3.72 12.71 18.14
CA VAL A 70 3.00 13.20 19.33
C VAL A 70 3.57 12.55 20.59
N SER A 71 3.29 13.11 21.76
CA SER A 71 3.82 12.62 23.05
C SER A 71 3.74 11.10 23.25
N LYS A 72 2.68 10.45 22.78
CA LYS A 72 2.41 9.01 22.97
C LYS A 72 2.64 8.13 21.75
N GLY A 73 3.12 8.67 20.63
CA GLY A 73 3.25 7.88 19.41
C GLY A 73 3.25 8.72 18.14
N LEU A 74 2.63 8.18 17.09
CA LEU A 74 2.54 8.75 15.75
C LEU A 74 1.07 8.88 15.36
N LYS A 75 0.75 9.95 14.64
CA LYS A 75 -0.52 10.07 13.93
C LYS A 75 -0.32 10.32 12.45
N GLU A 76 -1.18 9.74 11.63
CA GLU A 76 -1.32 10.11 10.24
C GLU A 76 -2.02 11.47 10.12
N ILE A 77 -1.55 12.35 9.24
CA ILE A 77 -2.12 13.70 9.09
C ILE A 77 -2.81 13.94 7.73
N CYS A 78 -2.63 13.04 6.77
CA CYS A 78 -3.36 13.02 5.52
C CYS A 78 -3.49 11.60 5.02
N ARG A 79 -4.53 11.34 4.24
CA ARG A 79 -4.76 10.04 3.60
C ARG A 79 -3.52 9.58 2.84
N ALA A 80 -3.05 8.37 3.15
CA ALA A 80 -1.99 7.71 2.41
C ALA A 80 -2.33 7.55 0.92
N SER A 81 -1.31 7.62 0.06
CA SER A 81 -1.39 7.39 -1.38
C SER A 81 -0.36 6.35 -1.80
N GLY A 82 -0.58 5.70 -2.94
CA GLY A 82 0.38 4.74 -3.47
C GLY A 82 0.20 4.50 -4.97
N GLY A 83 1.14 3.80 -5.58
CA GLY A 83 1.07 3.43 -6.99
C GLY A 83 2.08 2.38 -7.42
N ASP A 84 1.83 1.76 -8.57
CA ASP A 84 2.67 0.71 -9.17
C ASP A 84 3.92 1.32 -9.84
N CYS A 85 4.85 1.81 -9.02
CA CYS A 85 6.11 2.42 -9.45
C CYS A 85 7.34 1.96 -8.66
N GLY A 86 7.26 0.79 -8.01
CA GLY A 86 8.39 0.17 -7.32
C GLY A 86 9.50 -0.33 -8.26
N GLY A 87 10.50 -1.00 -7.69
CA GLY A 87 11.67 -1.50 -8.41
C GLY A 87 11.37 -2.42 -9.60
N ILE A 88 10.23 -3.12 -9.60
CA ILE A 88 9.76 -3.99 -10.70
C ILE A 88 9.49 -3.18 -11.98
N SER A 89 9.15 -1.90 -11.89
CA SER A 89 8.98 -1.05 -13.09
C SER A 89 10.29 -0.87 -13.87
N VAL A 90 11.42 -0.87 -13.16
CA VAL A 90 12.76 -0.87 -13.78
C VAL A 90 13.03 -2.22 -14.45
N ASP A 91 12.68 -3.32 -13.77
CA ASP A 91 12.84 -4.68 -14.31
C ASP A 91 12.01 -4.90 -15.57
N ASN A 92 10.79 -4.38 -15.59
CA ASN A 92 9.91 -4.40 -16.75
C ASN A 92 10.51 -3.60 -17.92
N SER A 93 11.03 -2.40 -17.64
CA SER A 93 11.70 -1.59 -18.67
C SER A 93 12.93 -2.28 -19.24
N PHE A 94 13.72 -2.95 -18.39
CA PHE A 94 14.87 -3.75 -18.80
C PHE A 94 14.45 -4.98 -19.59
N TYR A 95 13.40 -5.68 -19.17
CA TYR A 95 12.81 -6.80 -19.89
C TYR A 95 12.40 -6.41 -21.31
N GLN A 96 11.86 -5.20 -21.51
CA GLN A 96 11.52 -4.70 -22.85
C GLN A 96 12.76 -4.51 -23.77
N ILE A 97 13.96 -4.27 -23.21
CA ILE A 97 15.19 -4.29 -24.00
C ILE A 97 15.42 -5.70 -24.54
N PHE A 98 15.33 -6.72 -23.68
CA PHE A 98 15.49 -8.12 -24.06
C PHE A 98 14.41 -8.60 -25.02
N VAL A 99 13.16 -8.13 -24.89
CA VAL A 99 12.09 -8.42 -25.86
C VAL A 99 12.45 -7.87 -27.25
N LYS A 100 13.03 -6.68 -27.34
CA LYS A 100 13.45 -6.10 -28.62
C LYS A 100 14.69 -6.79 -29.21
N LEU A 101 15.53 -7.42 -28.38
CA LEU A 101 16.68 -8.18 -28.82
C LEU A 101 16.31 -9.60 -29.28
N LEU A 102 15.49 -10.31 -28.50
CA LEU A 102 15.29 -11.76 -28.61
C LEU A 102 13.86 -12.16 -29.00
N GLY A 103 12.90 -11.25 -28.85
CA GLY A 103 11.48 -11.55 -28.95
C GLY A 103 10.91 -12.22 -27.70
N ALA A 104 9.64 -11.92 -27.38
CA ALA A 104 8.95 -12.51 -26.24
C ALA A 104 8.92 -14.06 -26.24
N PRO A 105 8.72 -14.75 -27.38
CA PRO A 105 8.74 -16.22 -27.40
C PRO A 105 10.06 -16.81 -26.91
N LEU A 106 11.18 -16.21 -27.30
CA LEU A 106 12.50 -16.73 -26.93
C LEU A 106 12.80 -16.52 -25.45
N LEU A 107 12.32 -15.42 -24.84
CA LEU A 107 12.43 -15.22 -23.39
C LEU A 107 11.62 -16.25 -22.61
N THR A 108 10.46 -16.68 -23.12
CA THR A 108 9.69 -17.79 -22.52
C THR A 108 10.47 -19.11 -22.61
N ILE A 109 11.12 -19.38 -23.75
CA ILE A 109 11.98 -20.55 -23.90
C ILE A 109 13.16 -20.50 -22.94
N MET A 110 13.80 -19.34 -22.77
CA MET A 110 14.91 -19.17 -21.81
C MET A 110 14.48 -19.53 -20.39
N LYS A 111 13.31 -19.05 -19.94
CA LYS A 111 12.74 -19.38 -18.62
C LYS A 111 12.49 -20.87 -18.43
N GLN A 112 12.25 -21.62 -19.50
CA GLN A 112 11.94 -23.05 -19.45
C GLN A 112 13.20 -23.92 -19.56
N GLU A 113 14.14 -23.57 -20.46
CA GLU A 113 15.35 -24.36 -20.68
C GLU A 113 16.38 -24.20 -19.56
N ASP A 114 16.57 -22.98 -19.05
CA ASP A 114 17.46 -22.71 -17.92
C ASP A 114 16.92 -21.54 -17.07
N PRO A 115 16.01 -21.82 -16.12
CA PRO A 115 15.47 -20.81 -15.23
C PRO A 115 16.56 -20.08 -14.43
N SER A 116 17.65 -20.77 -14.07
CA SER A 116 18.72 -20.20 -13.24
C SER A 116 19.51 -19.16 -14.03
N ALA A 117 19.94 -19.50 -15.25
CA ALA A 117 20.63 -18.57 -16.13
C ALA A 117 19.74 -17.35 -16.46
N TYR A 118 18.45 -17.57 -16.69
CA TYR A 118 17.50 -16.46 -16.86
C TYR A 118 17.46 -15.55 -15.63
N LEU A 119 17.36 -16.11 -14.43
CA LEU A 119 17.31 -15.35 -13.18
C LEU A 119 18.63 -14.63 -12.88
N ASP A 120 19.78 -15.17 -13.27
CA ASP A 120 21.08 -14.53 -13.07
C ASP A 120 21.17 -13.16 -13.77
N ILE A 121 20.54 -13.00 -14.93
CA ILE A 121 20.46 -11.70 -15.62
C ILE A 121 19.74 -10.66 -14.75
N PHE A 122 18.63 -11.04 -14.10
CA PHE A 122 17.86 -10.12 -13.26
C PHE A 122 18.50 -9.91 -11.89
N ARG A 123 19.25 -10.87 -11.36
CA ARG A 123 20.07 -10.67 -10.14
C ARG A 123 21.15 -9.62 -10.35
N GLU A 124 21.80 -9.64 -11.51
CA GLU A 124 22.78 -8.62 -11.88
C GLU A 124 22.12 -7.24 -12.06
N LEU A 125 20.89 -7.20 -12.60
CA LEU A 125 20.10 -5.97 -12.65
C LEU A 125 19.79 -5.44 -11.24
N GLU A 126 19.41 -6.29 -10.29
CA GLU A 126 19.17 -5.88 -8.89
C GLU A 126 20.39 -5.22 -8.26
N ALA A 127 21.60 -5.76 -8.51
CA ALA A 127 22.84 -5.16 -8.05
C ALA A 127 23.04 -3.76 -8.69
N ILE A 128 22.84 -3.66 -10.01
CA ILE A 128 22.93 -2.40 -10.74
C ILE A 128 21.94 -1.36 -10.18
N LYS A 129 20.69 -1.73 -9.91
CA LYS A 129 19.65 -0.81 -9.42
C LYS A 129 20.05 -0.08 -8.14
N ARG A 130 20.86 -0.73 -7.30
CA ARG A 130 21.37 -0.19 -6.05
C ARG A 130 22.62 0.67 -6.22
N THR A 131 23.51 0.30 -7.15
CA THR A 131 24.83 0.94 -7.27
C THR A 131 24.92 2.02 -8.35
N VAL A 132 24.05 2.01 -9.36
CA VAL A 132 24.09 3.00 -10.44
C VAL A 132 23.66 4.37 -9.92
N ASP A 133 24.38 5.42 -10.35
CA ASP A 133 24.10 6.79 -9.98
C ASP A 133 24.25 7.76 -11.19
N LYS A 134 24.07 9.05 -10.92
CA LYS A 134 24.15 10.09 -11.96
C LYS A 134 25.57 10.30 -12.51
N THR A 135 26.61 9.93 -11.77
CA THR A 135 28.02 10.13 -12.11
C THR A 135 28.56 9.09 -13.09
N ASN A 136 27.87 7.96 -13.28
CA ASN A 136 28.24 7.01 -14.32
C ASN A 136 28.09 7.65 -15.72
N GLN A 137 29.19 7.83 -16.46
CA GLN A 137 29.18 8.55 -17.75
C GLN A 137 29.22 7.64 -18.97
N ASP A 138 29.98 6.53 -18.93
CA ASP A 138 30.22 5.72 -20.13
C ASP A 138 29.32 4.48 -20.19
N TYR A 139 29.69 3.43 -19.46
CA TYR A 139 29.04 2.13 -19.50
C TYR A 139 28.89 1.55 -18.09
N VAL A 140 27.72 0.96 -17.83
CA VAL A 140 27.45 0.06 -16.71
C VAL A 140 27.69 -1.37 -17.20
N THR A 141 28.36 -2.18 -16.40
CA THR A 141 28.71 -3.56 -16.78
C THR A 141 27.97 -4.55 -15.87
N MET A 142 27.37 -5.56 -16.47
CA MET A 142 26.80 -6.71 -15.76
C MET A 142 27.43 -8.02 -16.23
N ALA A 143 27.50 -9.01 -15.35
CA ALA A 143 27.75 -10.38 -15.79
C ALA A 143 26.53 -10.91 -16.56
N ILE A 144 26.77 -11.78 -17.55
CA ILE A 144 25.72 -12.46 -18.29
C ILE A 144 26.07 -13.95 -18.45
N PRO A 145 25.06 -14.84 -18.50
CA PRO A 145 25.28 -16.25 -18.81
C PRO A 145 25.56 -16.42 -20.31
N ARG A 146 26.70 -15.93 -20.79
CA ARG A 146 27.03 -15.81 -22.22
C ARG A 146 26.91 -17.12 -22.98
N ALA A 147 27.40 -18.22 -22.42
CA ALA A 147 27.33 -19.53 -23.07
C ALA A 147 25.87 -19.98 -23.30
N PHE A 148 24.99 -19.71 -22.34
CA PHE A 148 23.56 -20.00 -22.46
C PHE A 148 22.88 -19.10 -23.48
N LEU A 149 23.14 -17.78 -23.43
CA LEU A 149 22.61 -16.82 -24.40
C LEU A 149 23.03 -17.18 -25.84
N ASP A 150 24.31 -17.49 -26.05
CA ASP A 150 24.80 -17.90 -27.37
C ASP A 150 24.19 -19.22 -27.83
N LYS A 151 24.03 -20.20 -26.94
CA LYS A 151 23.39 -21.48 -27.26
C LYS A 151 21.95 -21.25 -27.75
N ILE A 152 21.17 -20.46 -27.02
CA ILE A 152 19.77 -20.17 -27.34
C ILE A 152 19.67 -19.37 -28.64
N CYS A 153 20.46 -18.29 -28.79
CA CYS A 153 20.48 -17.50 -30.02
C CYS A 153 20.89 -18.33 -31.23
N LYS A 154 21.92 -19.18 -31.14
CA LYS A 154 22.34 -20.03 -32.28
C LYS A 154 21.27 -21.03 -32.67
N LYS A 155 20.59 -21.61 -31.68
CA LYS A 155 19.53 -22.61 -31.90
C LYS A 155 18.30 -22.01 -32.56
N HIS A 156 17.90 -20.80 -32.18
CA HIS A 156 16.60 -20.22 -32.58
C HIS A 156 16.70 -19.05 -33.56
N LEU A 157 17.82 -18.35 -33.61
CA LEU A 157 18.05 -17.15 -34.43
C LEU A 157 19.21 -17.33 -35.43
N HIS A 158 19.93 -18.47 -35.37
CA HIS A 158 21.09 -18.77 -36.21
C HIS A 158 22.26 -17.78 -36.08
N GLU A 159 22.29 -17.01 -35.00
CA GLU A 159 23.30 -16.00 -34.69
C GLU A 159 23.76 -16.15 -33.25
N ASP A 160 24.94 -15.63 -32.91
CA ASP A 160 25.34 -15.50 -31.50
C ASP A 160 24.75 -14.24 -30.84
N PHE A 161 24.79 -14.16 -29.50
CA PHE A 161 24.14 -13.06 -28.79
C PHE A 161 24.75 -11.68 -29.10
N ALA A 162 26.06 -11.61 -29.41
CA ALA A 162 26.68 -10.36 -29.82
C ALA A 162 26.19 -9.93 -31.21
N ALA A 163 26.10 -10.86 -32.16
CA ALA A 163 25.57 -10.58 -33.49
C ALA A 163 24.10 -10.13 -33.44
N VAL A 164 23.29 -10.72 -32.55
CA VAL A 164 21.91 -10.27 -32.31
C VAL A 164 21.85 -8.82 -31.83
N ILE A 165 22.71 -8.42 -30.89
CA ILE A 165 22.81 -7.03 -30.45
C ILE A 165 23.25 -6.11 -31.60
N GLU A 166 24.23 -6.53 -32.38
CA GLU A 166 24.78 -5.79 -33.53
C GLU A 166 23.72 -5.55 -34.63
N ALA A 167 22.76 -6.45 -34.77
CA ALA A 167 21.63 -6.32 -35.69
C ALA A 167 20.44 -5.51 -35.12
N SER A 168 20.50 -5.11 -33.84
CA SER A 168 19.40 -4.47 -33.14
C SER A 168 19.52 -2.93 -33.08
N PRO A 169 18.47 -2.21 -32.62
CA PRO A 169 18.56 -0.78 -32.30
C PRO A 169 19.61 -0.41 -31.23
N TYR A 170 20.23 -1.40 -30.58
CA TYR A 170 21.22 -1.22 -29.52
C TYR A 170 22.67 -1.44 -29.96
N LYS A 171 22.93 -1.58 -31.28
CA LYS A 171 24.23 -1.84 -31.93
C LYS A 171 25.44 -1.06 -31.39
N TYR A 172 25.25 0.14 -30.84
CA TYR A 172 26.34 0.96 -30.27
C TYR A 172 26.18 1.27 -28.78
N ARG A 173 25.07 0.81 -28.19
CA ARG A 173 24.68 1.08 -26.81
C ARG A 173 24.91 -0.11 -25.89
N MET A 174 25.06 -1.30 -26.47
CA MET A 174 25.27 -2.57 -25.78
C MET A 174 26.44 -3.31 -26.41
N ILE A 175 27.43 -3.71 -25.61
CA ILE A 175 28.66 -4.35 -26.09
C ILE A 175 28.91 -5.59 -25.24
N VAL A 176 29.05 -6.74 -25.90
CA VAL A 176 29.47 -7.96 -25.22
C VAL A 176 30.99 -8.09 -25.22
N ARG A 177 31.56 -8.38 -24.05
CA ARG A 177 32.98 -8.65 -23.83
C ARG A 177 33.11 -9.82 -22.88
N TYR A 178 33.60 -10.95 -23.39
CA TYR A 178 33.65 -12.22 -22.64
C TYR A 178 32.26 -12.61 -22.10
N ASP A 179 32.15 -12.82 -20.80
CA ASP A 179 30.94 -13.11 -20.04
C ASP A 179 30.23 -11.85 -19.51
N LYS A 180 30.56 -10.66 -20.04
CA LYS A 180 30.02 -9.38 -19.58
C LYS A 180 29.27 -8.63 -20.68
N LEU A 181 28.20 -7.96 -20.27
CA LEU A 181 27.43 -7.03 -21.08
C LEU A 181 27.67 -5.61 -20.56
N ARG A 182 28.25 -4.76 -21.41
CA ARG A 182 28.41 -3.33 -21.14
C ARG A 182 27.27 -2.58 -21.79
N MET A 183 26.53 -1.81 -21.02
CA MET A 183 25.39 -1.02 -21.47
C MET A 183 25.67 0.46 -21.21
N GLU A 184 25.41 1.31 -22.18
CA GLU A 184 25.58 2.75 -22.05
C GLU A 184 24.87 3.25 -20.78
N ALA A 185 25.54 4.09 -19.99
CA ALA A 185 25.01 4.54 -18.70
C ALA A 185 23.63 5.21 -18.85
N ASP A 186 23.44 6.00 -19.91
CA ASP A 186 22.17 6.65 -20.20
C ASP A 186 21.06 5.66 -20.57
N LEU A 187 21.36 4.52 -21.19
CA LEU A 187 20.37 3.47 -21.42
C LEU A 187 19.82 2.93 -20.10
N ILE A 188 20.72 2.71 -19.12
CA ILE A 188 20.34 2.22 -17.78
C ILE A 188 19.59 3.28 -16.99
N LYS A 189 20.07 4.53 -16.96
CA LYS A 189 19.37 5.62 -16.27
C LYS A 189 17.95 5.83 -16.80
N ASN A 190 17.74 5.66 -18.11
CA ASN A 190 16.42 5.78 -18.72
C ASN A 190 15.40 4.76 -18.20
N LEU A 191 15.83 3.61 -17.66
CA LEU A 191 14.94 2.62 -17.05
C LEU A 191 14.24 3.16 -15.79
N PHE A 192 14.83 4.15 -15.13
CA PHE A 192 14.31 4.74 -13.89
C PHE A 192 13.41 5.94 -14.14
N LYS A 193 13.36 6.48 -15.37
CA LYS A 193 12.69 7.74 -15.66
C LYS A 193 11.21 7.71 -15.28
N GLU A 194 10.50 6.68 -15.72
CA GLU A 194 9.07 6.50 -15.48
C GLU A 194 8.74 6.27 -14.00
N PRO A 195 9.39 5.31 -13.28
CA PRO A 195 9.11 5.15 -11.85
C PRO A 195 9.51 6.39 -11.03
N SER A 196 10.63 7.06 -11.35
CA SER A 196 11.04 8.29 -10.64
C SER A 196 9.99 9.40 -10.78
N GLN A 197 9.47 9.60 -11.99
CA GLN A 197 8.43 10.61 -12.25
C GLN A 197 7.15 10.31 -11.48
N LYS A 198 6.72 9.04 -11.44
CA LYS A 198 5.54 8.62 -10.67
C LYS A 198 5.73 8.80 -9.17
N ILE A 199 6.87 8.41 -8.61
CA ILE A 199 7.18 8.60 -7.18
C ILE A 199 7.18 10.09 -6.83
N ILE A 200 7.82 10.93 -7.64
CA ILE A 200 7.82 12.39 -7.47
C ILE A 200 6.39 12.95 -7.50
N GLN A 201 5.54 12.46 -8.41
CA GLN A 201 4.15 12.88 -8.52
C GLN A 201 3.37 12.51 -7.25
N LEU A 202 3.48 11.27 -6.77
CA LEU A 202 2.84 10.83 -5.53
C LEU A 202 3.28 11.71 -4.33
N ILE A 203 4.57 12.01 -4.21
CA ILE A 203 5.10 12.90 -3.14
C ILE A 203 4.47 14.29 -3.27
N THR A 204 4.40 14.83 -4.48
CA THR A 204 3.82 16.15 -4.76
C THR A 204 2.34 16.18 -4.38
N ASP A 205 1.59 15.15 -4.75
CA ASP A 205 0.15 15.05 -4.47
C ASP A 205 -0.12 14.94 -2.97
N ALA A 206 0.67 14.13 -2.25
CA ALA A 206 0.58 14.03 -0.79
C ALA A 206 0.86 15.38 -0.09
N LEU A 207 1.85 16.14 -0.58
CA LEU A 207 2.14 17.49 -0.07
C LEU A 207 1.04 18.50 -0.38
N ASN A 208 0.35 18.36 -1.52
CA ASN A 208 -0.76 19.23 -1.90
C ASN A 208 -2.04 18.93 -1.09
N MET A 209 -2.27 17.66 -0.73
CA MET A 209 -3.42 17.25 0.10
C MET A 209 -3.42 17.88 1.49
N LEU A 210 -2.25 18.27 2.00
CA LEU A 210 -2.12 18.86 3.34
C LEU A 210 -2.80 20.23 3.51
N ASN A 211 -3.32 20.85 2.46
CA ASN A 211 -3.70 22.27 2.38
C ASN A 211 -2.50 23.17 2.74
N ASN A 212 -2.14 24.12 1.86
CA ASN A 212 -0.93 24.97 1.88
C ASN A 212 -0.34 25.40 3.26
N LYS A 213 -1.14 25.46 4.33
CA LYS A 213 -0.71 25.76 5.70
C LYS A 213 0.24 24.72 6.34
N TYR A 214 0.20 23.44 5.94
CA TYR A 214 1.03 22.39 6.56
C TYR A 214 2.15 21.86 5.66
N THR A 215 2.16 22.20 4.36
CA THR A 215 3.14 21.71 3.39
C THR A 215 4.58 22.10 3.73
N ASP A 216 4.78 23.32 4.23
CA ASP A 216 6.08 23.84 4.68
C ASP A 216 6.53 23.23 6.01
N LEU A 217 5.61 22.59 6.75
CA LEU A 217 5.89 21.98 8.06
C LEU A 217 6.40 20.54 7.94
N VAL A 218 6.21 19.90 6.78
CA VAL A 218 6.82 18.59 6.49
C VAL A 218 8.24 18.83 6.01
N SER A 219 9.23 18.83 6.91
CA SER A 219 10.62 19.17 6.59
C SER A 219 11.47 17.98 6.14
N VAL A 220 11.01 16.75 6.45
CA VAL A 220 11.74 15.51 6.23
C VAL A 220 10.96 14.57 5.31
N ILE A 221 11.68 13.93 4.39
CA ILE A 221 11.23 12.79 3.58
C ILE A 221 12.10 11.60 3.98
N LEU A 222 11.50 10.59 4.61
CA LEU A 222 12.13 9.35 4.98
C LEU A 222 11.87 8.31 3.88
N LEU A 223 12.92 7.85 3.20
CA LEU A 223 12.84 6.83 2.16
C LEU A 223 13.09 5.46 2.78
N VAL A 224 12.14 4.54 2.64
CA VAL A 224 12.21 3.16 3.15
C VAL A 224 11.82 2.17 2.04
N GLY A 225 11.98 0.87 2.27
CA GLY A 225 11.76 -0.14 1.24
C GLY A 225 12.98 -0.35 0.34
N GLY A 226 13.08 -1.53 -0.26
CA GLY A 226 14.31 -1.96 -0.95
C GLY A 226 14.67 -1.13 -2.19
N PHE A 227 13.71 -0.44 -2.80
CA PHE A 227 13.97 0.44 -3.94
C PHE A 227 14.49 1.82 -3.51
N SER A 228 14.36 2.18 -2.23
CA SER A 228 14.96 3.38 -1.66
C SER A 228 16.50 3.31 -1.55
N ASP A 229 17.09 2.12 -1.69
CA ASP A 229 18.55 1.95 -1.80
C ASP A 229 19.11 2.47 -3.14
N SER A 230 18.25 2.71 -4.13
CA SER A 230 18.67 3.21 -5.44
C SER A 230 19.14 4.67 -5.38
N LYS A 231 20.41 4.91 -5.72
CA LYS A 231 20.98 6.27 -5.75
C LYS A 231 20.30 7.18 -6.77
N ILE A 232 19.87 6.65 -7.91
CA ILE A 232 19.08 7.42 -8.89
C ILE A 232 17.78 7.94 -8.25
N ILE A 233 17.00 7.09 -7.59
CA ILE A 233 15.75 7.50 -6.93
C ILE A 233 16.02 8.54 -5.84
N GLN A 234 17.02 8.30 -5.00
CA GLN A 234 17.43 9.27 -3.97
C GLN A 234 17.78 10.64 -4.57
N ASP A 235 18.55 10.67 -5.66
CA ASP A 235 19.01 11.90 -6.29
C ASP A 235 17.90 12.64 -7.05
N GLU A 236 16.96 11.92 -7.67
CA GLU A 236 15.78 12.51 -8.32
C GLU A 236 14.87 13.19 -7.28
N ILE A 237 14.61 12.52 -6.15
CA ILE A 237 13.80 13.09 -5.06
C ILE A 237 14.52 14.30 -4.43
N LYS A 238 15.82 14.20 -4.14
CA LYS A 238 16.61 15.33 -3.61
C LYS A 238 16.62 16.53 -4.56
N ALA A 239 16.78 16.29 -5.86
CA ALA A 239 16.78 17.35 -6.86
C ALA A 239 15.41 18.04 -6.98
N LYS A 240 14.32 17.27 -6.86
CA LYS A 240 12.96 17.81 -6.95
C LYS A 240 12.53 18.57 -5.69
N PHE A 241 12.97 18.13 -4.51
CA PHE A 241 12.59 18.70 -3.23
C PHE A 241 13.80 19.25 -2.45
N PRO A 242 14.53 20.25 -2.97
CA PRO A 242 15.79 20.71 -2.40
C PRO A 242 15.64 21.38 -1.01
N LYS A 243 14.42 21.83 -0.67
CA LYS A 243 14.09 22.39 0.65
C LYS A 243 13.77 21.32 1.70
N LYS A 244 13.58 20.07 1.28
CA LYS A 244 13.24 18.95 2.16
C LYS A 244 14.48 18.11 2.39
N ARG A 245 14.64 17.64 3.63
CA ARG A 245 15.73 16.76 3.98
C ARG A 245 15.34 15.31 3.68
N VAL A 246 16.06 14.69 2.76
CA VAL A 246 15.87 13.28 2.41
C VAL A 246 16.74 12.43 3.33
N ILE A 247 16.10 11.55 4.10
CA ILE A 247 16.73 10.61 5.03
C ILE A 247 16.53 9.20 4.52
N VAL A 248 17.59 8.39 4.53
CA VAL A 248 17.53 6.98 4.16
C VAL A 248 18.20 6.16 5.27
N PRO A 249 17.51 5.22 5.92
CA PRO A 249 18.14 4.34 6.89
C PRO A 249 19.10 3.38 6.18
N GLU A 250 20.18 2.98 6.87
CA GLU A 250 21.24 2.11 6.34
C GLU A 250 20.70 0.80 5.75
N ASP A 251 19.65 0.22 6.36
CA ASP A 251 18.94 -0.96 5.87
C ASP A 251 17.51 -0.59 5.41
N ALA A 252 17.36 0.27 4.40
CA ALA A 252 16.04 0.71 3.93
C ALA A 252 15.11 -0.47 3.56
N GLY A 253 15.65 -1.49 2.91
CA GLY A 253 14.92 -2.72 2.58
C GLY A 253 14.46 -3.56 3.77
N LEU A 254 14.99 -3.36 4.98
CA LEU A 254 14.59 -4.09 6.19
C LEU A 254 13.79 -3.24 7.17
N ALA A 255 13.63 -1.94 6.90
CA ALA A 255 12.99 -1.00 7.84
C ALA A 255 11.55 -1.41 8.19
N VAL A 256 10.77 -1.82 7.18
CA VAL A 256 9.39 -2.31 7.37
C VAL A 256 9.36 -3.56 8.23
N LEU A 257 10.20 -4.56 7.92
CA LEU A 257 10.23 -5.83 8.65
C LEU A 257 10.62 -5.64 10.12
N LYS A 258 11.71 -4.90 10.37
CA LYS A 258 12.17 -4.58 11.73
C LYS A 258 11.12 -3.77 12.48
N GLY A 259 10.48 -2.83 11.79
CA GLY A 259 9.35 -2.06 12.28
C GLY A 259 8.13 -2.89 12.66
N ALA A 260 7.79 -3.91 11.86
CA ALA A 260 6.65 -4.77 12.12
C ALA A 260 6.84 -5.60 13.39
N VAL A 261 8.08 -6.01 13.68
CA VAL A 261 8.41 -6.66 14.97
C VAL A 261 8.17 -5.70 16.14
N LEU A 262 8.64 -4.45 16.03
CA LEU A 262 8.42 -3.44 17.07
C LEU A 262 6.93 -3.11 17.23
N PHE A 263 6.20 -2.97 16.13
CA PHE A 263 4.76 -2.75 16.13
C PHE A 263 4.00 -3.89 16.81
N GLY A 264 4.37 -5.15 16.56
CA GLY A 264 3.76 -6.30 17.23
C GLY A 264 3.91 -6.28 18.76
N HIS A 265 4.97 -5.64 19.27
CA HIS A 265 5.17 -5.43 20.70
C HIS A 265 4.51 -4.15 21.25
N ARG A 266 4.28 -3.15 20.41
CA ARG A 266 3.80 -1.80 20.80
C ARG A 266 2.81 -1.21 19.78
N PRO A 267 1.67 -1.87 19.51
CA PRO A 267 0.73 -1.42 18.48
C PRO A 267 0.10 -0.05 18.79
N GLU A 268 0.06 0.34 20.06
CA GLU A 268 -0.42 1.63 20.55
C GLU A 268 0.44 2.83 20.14
N GLN A 269 1.62 2.59 19.58
CA GLN A 269 2.46 3.67 19.03
C GLN A 269 1.81 4.38 17.84
N ILE A 270 0.82 3.77 17.20
CA ILE A 270 -0.02 4.46 16.21
C ILE A 270 -1.29 4.94 16.91
N VAL A 271 -1.33 6.25 17.17
CA VAL A 271 -2.38 6.90 17.98
C VAL A 271 -3.64 7.13 17.16
N SER A 272 -3.49 7.59 15.91
CA SER A 272 -4.62 7.83 15.01
C SER A 272 -4.22 7.70 13.54
N ARG A 273 -5.23 7.38 12.71
CA ARG A 273 -5.12 7.19 11.26
C ARG A 273 -6.10 8.10 10.53
N ILE A 274 -5.82 8.41 9.27
CA ILE A 274 -6.77 9.11 8.39
C ILE A 274 -7.47 8.07 7.51
N VAL A 275 -8.79 7.94 7.64
CA VAL A 275 -9.50 6.90 6.88
C VAL A 275 -9.53 7.19 5.37
N ARG A 276 -9.27 6.16 4.57
CA ARG A 276 -9.13 6.28 3.11
C ARG A 276 -10.45 6.30 2.35
N TYR A 277 -11.53 5.88 2.99
CA TYR A 277 -12.86 5.79 2.42
C TYR A 277 -13.89 6.20 3.47
N THR A 278 -15.06 6.60 2.99
CA THR A 278 -16.26 6.65 3.81
C THR A 278 -16.77 5.24 4.00
N TYR A 279 -16.86 4.80 5.25
CA TYR A 279 -17.35 3.48 5.61
C TYR A 279 -18.73 3.58 6.22
N GLY A 280 -19.57 2.60 5.90
CA GLY A 280 -20.90 2.49 6.46
C GLY A 280 -21.55 1.16 6.15
N VAL A 281 -22.82 1.03 6.50
CA VAL A 281 -23.61 -0.18 6.23
C VAL A 281 -24.85 0.12 5.42
N GLN A 282 -25.28 -0.88 4.68
CA GLN A 282 -26.62 -0.89 4.12
C GLN A 282 -27.65 -1.07 5.24
N TYR A 283 -28.66 -0.20 5.27
CA TYR A 283 -29.77 -0.34 6.20
C TYR A 283 -31.11 0.12 5.59
N ARG A 284 -32.19 -0.06 6.36
CA ARG A 284 -33.56 0.30 5.94
C ARG A 284 -34.21 1.26 6.95
N PRO A 285 -33.86 2.56 6.93
CA PRO A 285 -34.46 3.55 7.83
C PRO A 285 -35.96 3.74 7.52
N ARG A 286 -36.67 4.41 8.42
CA ARG A 286 -38.00 4.95 8.11
C ARG A 286 -37.89 5.90 6.91
N PHE A 287 -38.84 5.81 5.99
CA PHE A 287 -38.84 6.65 4.80
C PHE A 287 -39.06 8.12 5.19
N ASN A 288 -38.25 9.02 4.62
CA ASN A 288 -38.34 10.46 4.83
C ASN A 288 -38.30 11.11 3.45
N SER A 289 -39.43 11.70 3.04
CA SER A 289 -39.61 12.29 1.71
C SER A 289 -38.73 13.50 1.44
N SER A 290 -38.12 14.11 2.46
CA SER A 290 -37.21 15.25 2.29
C SER A 290 -35.78 14.85 1.89
N ILE A 291 -35.40 13.57 2.11
CA ILE A 291 -34.02 13.10 1.88
C ILE A 291 -33.95 11.84 1.01
N HIS A 292 -34.98 10.98 1.05
CA HIS A 292 -35.01 9.71 0.33
C HIS A 292 -35.77 9.83 -0.99
N ASP A 293 -35.25 9.12 -1.99
CA ASP A 293 -35.88 8.99 -3.29
C ASP A 293 -37.21 8.23 -3.15
N PRO A 294 -38.36 8.79 -3.60
CA PRO A 294 -39.64 8.11 -3.61
C PRO A 294 -39.64 6.72 -4.27
N ALA A 295 -38.77 6.50 -5.28
CA ALA A 295 -38.64 5.21 -5.96
C ALA A 295 -38.06 4.11 -5.05
N ARG A 296 -37.34 4.49 -3.97
CA ARG A 296 -36.75 3.57 -2.99
C ARG A 296 -37.66 3.32 -1.79
N ARG A 297 -38.90 3.80 -1.83
CA ARG A 297 -39.87 3.59 -0.75
C ARG A 297 -40.46 2.19 -0.83
N VAL A 298 -40.36 1.44 0.26
CA VAL A 298 -41.02 0.15 0.44
C VAL A 298 -41.84 0.13 1.72
N VAL A 299 -42.87 -0.71 1.78
CA VAL A 299 -43.63 -0.94 3.01
C VAL A 299 -43.20 -2.27 3.61
N THR A 300 -42.77 -2.25 4.87
CA THR A 300 -42.39 -3.45 5.62
C THR A 300 -43.13 -3.42 6.96
N HIS A 301 -43.99 -4.41 7.20
CA HIS A 301 -44.83 -4.50 8.40
C HIS A 301 -45.64 -3.22 8.68
N GLY A 302 -46.23 -2.65 7.62
CA GLY A 302 -47.02 -1.41 7.70
C GLY A 302 -46.22 -0.11 7.84
N ILE A 303 -44.88 -0.18 7.95
CA ILE A 303 -44.01 0.99 8.07
C ILE A 303 -43.35 1.28 6.72
N GLN A 304 -43.43 2.53 6.27
CA GLN A 304 -42.69 2.99 5.09
C GLN A 304 -41.19 3.09 5.42
N ARG A 305 -40.36 2.43 4.62
CA ARG A 305 -38.89 2.40 4.76
C ARG A 305 -38.21 2.74 3.44
N CYS A 306 -36.96 3.15 3.51
CA CYS A 306 -36.10 3.34 2.34
C CYS A 306 -35.21 2.10 2.15
N ILE A 307 -35.11 1.58 0.93
CA ILE A 307 -34.17 0.50 0.61
C ILE A 307 -32.79 1.06 0.25
N ASP A 308 -31.77 0.26 0.54
CA ASP A 308 -30.38 0.48 0.13
C ASP A 308 -29.78 1.81 0.60
N ALA A 309 -30.32 2.38 1.68
CA ALA A 309 -29.76 3.57 2.29
C ALA A 309 -28.38 3.28 2.88
N PHE A 310 -27.48 4.26 2.77
CA PHE A 310 -26.13 4.19 3.32
C PHE A 310 -26.10 4.87 4.70
N ASP A 311 -25.84 4.10 5.76
CA ASP A 311 -25.59 4.68 7.10
C ASP A 311 -24.10 4.85 7.32
N ILE A 312 -23.63 6.09 7.34
CA ILE A 312 -22.21 6.42 7.50
C ILE A 312 -21.78 6.20 8.95
N PHE A 313 -20.62 5.56 9.11
CA PHE A 313 -19.89 5.45 10.37
C PHE A 313 -18.82 6.52 10.45
N VAL A 314 -17.90 6.49 9.50
CA VAL A 314 -16.80 7.43 9.39
C VAL A 314 -16.69 7.86 7.94
N SER A 315 -16.53 9.16 7.72
CA SER A 315 -16.32 9.70 6.38
C SER A 315 -14.84 9.72 6.03
N ILE A 316 -14.54 9.57 4.73
CA ILE A 316 -13.20 9.75 4.18
C ILE A 316 -12.52 11.02 4.72
N ASP A 317 -11.20 10.95 4.89
CA ASP A 317 -10.35 12.01 5.43
C ASP A 317 -10.59 12.37 6.91
N SER A 318 -11.44 11.63 7.63
CA SER A 318 -11.58 11.79 9.08
C SER A 318 -10.40 11.17 9.83
N GLU A 319 -9.93 11.88 10.87
CA GLU A 319 -8.99 11.32 11.85
C GLU A 319 -9.73 10.37 12.79
N VAL A 320 -9.21 9.16 12.95
CA VAL A 320 -9.77 8.14 13.83
C VAL A 320 -8.69 7.66 14.79
N GLU A 321 -8.96 7.85 16.08
CA GLU A 321 -8.08 7.36 17.15
C GLU A 321 -8.20 5.85 17.33
N LEU A 322 -7.10 5.22 17.74
CA LEU A 322 -7.04 3.80 18.07
C LEU A 322 -8.13 3.42 19.09
N GLY A 323 -9.04 2.54 18.68
CA GLY A 323 -10.14 2.06 19.53
C GLY A 323 -11.36 2.97 19.56
N SER A 324 -11.48 3.94 18.64
CA SER A 324 -12.68 4.77 18.50
C SER A 324 -13.93 3.92 18.30
N LYS A 325 -14.99 4.20 19.06
CA LYS A 325 -16.23 3.41 19.07
C LYS A 325 -17.39 4.21 18.49
N ILE A 326 -18.10 3.61 17.56
CA ILE A 326 -19.33 4.16 16.98
C ILE A 326 -20.47 3.22 17.32
N ARG A 327 -21.43 3.70 18.10
CA ARG A 327 -22.61 2.91 18.48
C ARG A 327 -23.78 3.26 17.56
N LYS A 328 -24.46 2.22 17.08
CA LYS A 328 -25.66 2.33 16.25
C LYS A 328 -26.73 1.39 16.77
N GLU A 329 -27.97 1.85 16.70
CA GLU A 329 -29.14 1.07 17.07
C GLU A 329 -29.76 0.41 15.85
N PHE A 330 -30.01 -0.90 15.95
CA PHE A 330 -30.67 -1.70 14.93
C PHE A 330 -31.80 -2.50 15.54
N ALA A 331 -32.62 -3.13 14.71
CA ALA A 331 -33.65 -4.05 15.17
C ALA A 331 -33.77 -5.27 14.26
N THR A 332 -34.28 -6.38 14.79
CA THR A 332 -34.71 -7.50 13.95
C THR A 332 -35.86 -7.06 13.04
N SER A 333 -35.89 -7.59 11.81
CA SER A 333 -36.88 -7.23 10.78
C SER A 333 -37.85 -8.37 10.48
N ARG A 334 -37.61 -9.56 11.02
CA ARG A 334 -38.46 -10.75 10.87
C ARG A 334 -38.68 -11.45 12.21
N GLU A 335 -39.85 -12.07 12.35
CA GLU A 335 -40.13 -13.00 13.45
C GLU A 335 -39.13 -14.16 13.40
N PHE A 336 -38.71 -14.64 14.58
CA PHE A 336 -37.76 -15.74 14.74
C PHE A 336 -36.44 -15.58 13.96
N GLN A 337 -35.99 -14.33 13.76
CA GLN A 337 -34.74 -14.04 13.08
C GLN A 337 -33.51 -14.52 13.89
N GLU A 338 -32.74 -15.44 13.29
CA GLU A 338 -31.54 -16.03 13.89
C GLU A 338 -30.29 -15.15 13.78
N PHE A 339 -30.20 -14.34 12.72
CA PHE A 339 -29.04 -13.47 12.47
C PHE A 339 -29.48 -12.11 11.94
N VAL A 340 -28.81 -11.05 12.38
CA VAL A 340 -28.84 -9.74 11.70
C VAL A 340 -27.55 -9.60 10.90
N SER A 341 -27.70 -9.27 9.63
CA SER A 341 -26.58 -9.06 8.71
C SER A 341 -26.40 -7.57 8.46
N PHE A 342 -25.16 -7.12 8.50
CA PHE A 342 -24.75 -5.76 8.19
C PHE A 342 -23.80 -5.80 6.99
N PRO A 343 -24.33 -5.64 5.77
CA PRO A 343 -23.50 -5.44 4.58
C PRO A 343 -22.73 -4.13 4.74
N VAL A 344 -21.40 -4.22 4.83
CA VAL A 344 -20.49 -3.09 4.98
C VAL A 344 -20.05 -2.64 3.60
N PHE A 345 -20.03 -1.32 3.40
CA PHE A 345 -19.62 -0.68 2.16
C PHE A 345 -18.54 0.36 2.44
N GLN A 346 -17.70 0.58 1.43
CA GLN A 346 -16.80 1.71 1.35
C GLN A 346 -17.07 2.54 0.09
N THR A 347 -16.78 3.84 0.14
CA THR A 347 -16.85 4.73 -1.03
C THR A 347 -15.86 5.88 -0.90
N ILE A 348 -15.46 6.44 -2.04
CA ILE A 348 -14.66 7.67 -2.12
C ILE A 348 -15.49 8.96 -1.93
N GLN A 349 -16.82 8.85 -1.87
CA GLN A 349 -17.71 10.01 -1.66
C GLN A 349 -17.76 10.38 -0.18
N GLN A 350 -17.74 11.68 0.14
CA GLN A 350 -17.86 12.16 1.53
C GLN A 350 -19.22 11.80 2.17
N SER A 351 -20.27 11.89 1.35
CA SER A 351 -21.67 11.80 1.78
C SER A 351 -22.51 10.95 0.82
N PRO A 352 -22.23 9.63 0.70
CA PRO A 352 -23.09 8.73 -0.06
C PRO A 352 -24.50 8.71 0.52
N LYS A 353 -25.51 8.55 -0.34
CA LYS A 353 -26.91 8.38 0.08
C LYS A 353 -27.33 6.92 0.03
N TYR A 354 -26.86 6.18 -0.97
CA TYR A 354 -27.24 4.79 -1.22
C TYR A 354 -26.04 3.89 -1.46
N THR A 355 -26.19 2.61 -1.13
CA THR A 355 -25.13 1.60 -1.24
C THR A 355 -24.91 1.07 -2.65
N ASP A 356 -25.81 1.40 -3.58
CA ASP A 356 -25.76 1.01 -4.99
C ASP A 356 -25.28 2.16 -5.91
N GLU A 357 -24.82 3.27 -5.33
CA GLU A 357 -24.12 4.30 -6.10
C GLU A 357 -22.83 3.72 -6.71
N ASP A 358 -22.47 4.12 -7.92
CA ASP A 358 -21.32 3.56 -8.68
C ASP A 358 -19.99 3.57 -7.92
N SER A 359 -19.84 4.49 -6.97
CA SER A 359 -18.63 4.63 -6.14
C SER A 359 -18.61 3.72 -4.90
N CYS A 360 -19.73 3.08 -4.58
CA CYS A 360 -19.84 2.20 -3.42
C CYS A 360 -19.37 0.78 -3.77
N THR A 361 -18.50 0.25 -2.92
CA THR A 361 -18.01 -1.13 -3.00
C THR A 361 -18.43 -1.90 -1.76
N HIS A 362 -19.09 -3.04 -1.95
CA HIS A 362 -19.37 -3.99 -0.86
C HIS A 362 -18.07 -4.69 -0.47
N ILE A 363 -17.70 -4.61 0.80
CA ILE A 363 -16.41 -5.14 1.30
C ILE A 363 -16.57 -6.34 2.24
N GLY A 364 -17.79 -6.58 2.71
CA GLY A 364 -18.07 -7.72 3.57
C GLY A 364 -19.42 -7.63 4.25
N THR A 365 -19.82 -8.70 4.91
CA THR A 365 -21.08 -8.75 5.65
C THR A 365 -20.82 -9.28 7.03
N LEU A 366 -21.00 -8.42 8.03
CA LEU A 366 -20.95 -8.80 9.43
C LEU A 366 -22.25 -9.50 9.80
N ARG A 367 -22.18 -10.59 10.56
CA ARG A 367 -23.37 -11.36 10.98
C ARG A 367 -23.40 -11.46 12.49
N LEU A 368 -24.44 -10.89 13.09
CA LEU A 368 -24.69 -10.97 14.52
C LEU A 368 -25.73 -12.06 14.79
N ALA A 369 -25.35 -13.08 15.55
CA ALA A 369 -26.27 -14.12 15.98
C ALA A 369 -27.23 -13.57 17.04
N ILE A 370 -28.51 -13.87 16.91
CA ILE A 370 -29.54 -13.40 17.81
C ILE A 370 -29.93 -14.57 18.74
N PRO A 371 -29.56 -14.53 20.03
CA PRO A 371 -29.83 -15.64 20.95
C PRO A 371 -31.34 -15.79 21.17
N ASN A 372 -31.86 -17.01 21.24
CA ASN A 372 -33.29 -17.29 21.46
C ASN A 372 -34.24 -16.47 20.54
N PRO A 373 -34.25 -16.71 19.22
CA PRO A 373 -35.16 -16.05 18.29
C PRO A 373 -36.62 -16.16 18.73
N SER A 374 -37.37 -15.07 18.61
CA SER A 374 -38.78 -15.01 19.04
C SER A 374 -39.64 -14.27 18.03
N ARG A 375 -40.96 -14.36 18.17
CA ARG A 375 -41.92 -13.57 17.37
C ARG A 375 -41.85 -12.06 17.60
N TYR A 376 -41.21 -11.61 18.69
CA TYR A 376 -41.09 -10.20 19.00
C TYR A 376 -39.83 -9.60 18.38
N PHE A 377 -39.98 -8.40 17.80
CA PHE A 377 -38.84 -7.63 17.32
C PHE A 377 -37.96 -7.19 18.49
N ARG A 378 -36.65 -7.19 18.29
CA ARG A 378 -35.66 -6.84 19.30
C ARG A 378 -34.75 -5.74 18.81
N ASP A 379 -34.54 -4.76 19.67
CA ASP A 379 -33.54 -3.73 19.48
C ASP A 379 -32.15 -4.27 19.85
N LEU A 380 -31.16 -3.79 19.10
CA LEU A 380 -29.78 -4.23 19.13
C LEU A 380 -28.89 -2.99 19.17
N ASP A 381 -27.92 -3.01 20.07
CA ASP A 381 -26.84 -2.03 20.05
C ASP A 381 -25.64 -2.65 19.37
N VAL A 382 -25.12 -2.00 18.36
CA VAL A 382 -23.93 -2.47 17.63
C VAL A 382 -22.86 -1.40 17.73
N GLU A 383 -21.71 -1.81 18.25
CA GLU A 383 -20.52 -0.99 18.40
C GLU A 383 -19.50 -1.36 17.33
N PHE A 384 -19.15 -0.37 16.50
CA PHE A 384 -18.10 -0.46 15.50
C PHE A 384 -16.83 0.16 16.09
N ILE A 385 -15.77 -0.63 16.18
CA ILE A 385 -14.47 -0.24 16.74
C ILE A 385 -13.50 0.01 15.60
N PHE A 386 -13.09 1.27 15.48
CA PHE A 386 -12.17 1.75 14.46
C PHE A 386 -10.78 2.04 15.04
N GLY A 387 -9.88 2.44 14.15
CA GLY A 387 -8.56 2.94 14.49
C GLY A 387 -7.52 1.84 14.69
N HIS A 388 -7.90 0.57 14.66
CA HIS A 388 -6.97 -0.54 14.42
C HIS A 388 -6.70 -0.69 12.91
N THR A 389 -5.84 -1.61 12.51
CA THR A 389 -5.67 -1.97 11.09
C THR A 389 -6.84 -2.76 10.52
N GLU A 390 -7.85 -3.09 11.33
CA GLU A 390 -9.04 -3.85 10.95
C GLU A 390 -10.27 -3.27 11.64
N LEU A 391 -11.45 -3.43 11.03
CA LEU A 391 -12.72 -3.08 11.69
C LEU A 391 -13.17 -4.23 12.55
N LYS A 392 -13.32 -3.95 13.84
CA LYS A 392 -13.95 -4.87 14.77
C LYS A 392 -15.36 -4.40 15.06
N VAL A 393 -16.31 -5.34 15.11
CA VAL A 393 -17.70 -5.03 15.42
C VAL A 393 -18.19 -5.92 16.55
N ILE A 394 -18.73 -5.28 17.58
CA ILE A 394 -19.29 -5.95 18.75
C ILE A 394 -20.78 -5.64 18.78
N GLY A 395 -21.63 -6.67 18.76
CA GLY A 395 -23.05 -6.52 18.95
C GLY A 395 -23.48 -6.90 20.36
N TYR A 396 -24.37 -6.08 20.92
CA TYR A 396 -24.98 -6.26 22.23
C TYR A 396 -26.49 -6.45 22.05
N GLY A 397 -27.02 -7.56 22.59
CA GLY A 397 -28.47 -7.71 22.73
C GLY A 397 -28.95 -6.93 23.95
N MET A 398 -29.69 -5.82 23.75
CA MET A 398 -30.13 -4.91 24.84
C MET A 398 -30.84 -5.62 26.00
N GLN A 399 -31.52 -6.74 25.74
CA GLN A 399 -32.30 -7.48 26.74
C GLN A 399 -31.53 -8.61 27.45
N THR A 400 -30.36 -9.02 26.94
CA THR A 400 -29.64 -10.20 27.46
C THR A 400 -28.26 -9.88 28.01
N GLY A 401 -27.69 -8.71 27.69
CA GLY A 401 -26.32 -8.35 28.05
C GLY A 401 -25.25 -9.28 27.45
N ARG A 402 -25.64 -10.23 26.57
CA ARG A 402 -24.71 -11.15 25.93
C ARG A 402 -24.03 -10.46 24.75
N GLU A 403 -22.71 -10.54 24.75
CA GLU A 403 -21.84 -10.02 23.70
C GLU A 403 -21.69 -11.05 22.58
N CYS A 404 -21.72 -10.59 21.34
CA CYS A 404 -21.29 -11.38 20.19
C CYS A 404 -20.36 -10.51 19.35
N GLU A 405 -19.16 -11.02 19.10
CA GLU A 405 -18.09 -10.33 18.39
C GLU A 405 -17.93 -10.90 16.98
N THR A 406 -17.70 -10.01 16.01
CA THR A 406 -17.29 -10.37 14.66
C THR A 406 -16.32 -9.31 14.14
N ALA A 407 -15.43 -9.68 13.23
CA ALA A 407 -14.44 -8.77 12.65
C ALA A 407 -14.46 -8.86 11.13
N LEU A 408 -14.14 -7.74 10.49
CA LEU A 408 -13.94 -7.65 9.05
C LEU A 408 -12.60 -6.96 8.80
N ASP A 409 -11.77 -7.57 7.97
CA ASP A 409 -10.56 -6.96 7.44
C ASP A 409 -10.98 -5.68 6.67
N LEU A 410 -10.59 -4.50 7.17
CA LEU A 410 -10.63 -3.26 6.41
C LEU A 410 -9.20 -2.91 6.06
N ILE A 411 -9.00 -2.38 4.85
CA ILE A 411 -7.74 -1.97 4.20
C ILE A 411 -7.27 -2.99 3.17
#